data_AF-A0A525HE71-F1
#
_entry.id   AF-A0A525HE71-F1
#
_cell.length_a   1.000
_cell.length_b   1.000
_cell.length_c   1.000
_cell.angle_alpha   90.00
_cell.angle_beta   90.00
_cell.angle_gamma   90.00
#
_symmetry.space_group_name_H-M   'P 1'
#
loop_
_entity.id
_entity.type
_entity.pdbx_description
1 polymer ?
#
loop_
_entity_poly.entity_id
_entity_poly.type
_entity_poly.pdbx_seq_one_letter_code
_entity_poly.pdbx_strand_id
1 'polypeptide(L)'
;MGEEEVALPPRWPQIVLAVILVAVFLAAQGLSDRPQLPLYRPWVDHVADLPATADRDRYTDYVYEGTASFPTGRRLTLTRLADRAKPSSVGDWYRNNPTRLGYSIKEFVVLSMPFFATKDYGYTLYVDGDSTMFFYPLDDDMLHKLREEVKAPVGEGFTFRWWNHMWGWIPLLALVGIVVLEVRRAVIKRRQSGIL
;
A
#
# COMPACT_ATOMS: atom_id res chain seq x y z
N MET A 1 -9.29 -58.24 4.24
CA MET A 1 -9.33 -56.78 4.42
C MET A 1 -8.61 -56.19 3.24
N GLY A 2 -9.32 -55.49 2.36
CA GLY A 2 -8.69 -54.83 1.20
C GLY A 2 -7.93 -53.61 1.68
N GLU A 3 -6.61 -53.58 1.46
CA GLU A 3 -5.82 -52.37 1.63
C GLU A 3 -6.28 -51.38 0.55
N GLU A 4 -6.99 -50.32 0.95
CA GLU A 4 -7.22 -49.19 0.05
C GLU A 4 -5.87 -48.56 -0.27
N GLU A 5 -5.40 -48.77 -1.49
CA GLU A 5 -4.19 -48.13 -2.02
C GLU A 5 -4.46 -46.62 -2.15
N VAL A 6 -4.14 -45.86 -1.10
CA VAL A 6 -4.32 -44.41 -1.08
C VAL A 6 -3.35 -43.77 -2.10
N ALA A 7 -3.85 -43.46 -3.28
CA ALA A 7 -3.07 -42.79 -4.32
C ALA A 7 -2.54 -41.43 -3.84
N LEU A 8 -1.26 -41.15 -4.13
CA LEU A 8 -0.65 -39.86 -3.79
C LEU A 8 -1.28 -38.73 -4.65
N PRO A 9 -1.67 -37.60 -4.04
CA PRO A 9 -2.22 -36.50 -4.81
C PRO A 9 -1.18 -35.91 -5.78
N PRO A 10 -1.58 -35.48 -6.99
CA PRO A 10 -0.66 -35.02 -8.03
C PRO A 10 0.07 -33.73 -7.67
N ARG A 11 1.33 -33.57 -8.09
CA ARG A 11 2.20 -32.41 -7.75
C ARG A 11 1.90 -31.11 -8.50
N TRP A 12 1.22 -31.20 -9.65
CA TRP A 12 0.99 -30.04 -10.51
C TRP A 12 0.31 -28.83 -9.82
N PRO A 13 -0.62 -28.98 -8.84
CA PRO A 13 -1.23 -27.81 -8.20
C PRO A 13 -0.24 -26.96 -7.42
N GLN A 14 0.76 -27.58 -6.79
CA GLN A 14 1.78 -26.82 -6.03
C GLN A 14 2.78 -26.14 -6.96
N ILE A 15 3.09 -26.76 -8.10
CA ILE A 15 3.94 -26.16 -9.13
C ILE A 15 3.25 -24.92 -9.68
N VAL A 16 1.97 -25.03 -10.04
CA VAL A 16 1.16 -23.90 -10.50
C VAL A 16 1.11 -22.80 -9.44
N LEU A 17 0.85 -23.15 -8.18
CA LEU A 17 0.83 -22.18 -7.09
C LEU A 17 2.20 -21.49 -6.91
N ALA A 18 3.31 -22.25 -6.93
CA ALA A 18 4.65 -21.69 -6.82
C ALA A 18 4.97 -20.72 -7.97
N VAL A 19 4.58 -21.05 -9.21
CA VAL A 19 4.73 -20.16 -10.37
C VAL A 19 3.93 -18.87 -10.18
N ILE A 20 2.68 -18.96 -9.71
CA ILE A 20 1.85 -17.79 -9.41
C ILE A 20 2.50 -16.94 -8.33
N LEU A 21 3.04 -17.54 -7.27
CA LEU A 21 3.72 -16.80 -6.20
C LEU A 21 4.95 -16.06 -6.70
N VAL A 22 5.76 -16.69 -7.53
CA VAL A 22 6.92 -16.03 -8.16
C VAL A 22 6.45 -14.87 -9.04
N ALA A 23 5.42 -15.06 -9.85
CA ALA A 23 4.87 -14.00 -10.70
C ALA A 23 4.34 -12.81 -9.87
N VAL A 24 3.58 -13.07 -8.80
CA VAL A 24 3.08 -12.04 -7.88
C VAL A 24 4.23 -11.31 -7.19
N PHE A 25 5.25 -12.05 -6.74
CA PHE A 25 6.44 -11.45 -6.13
C PHE A 25 7.18 -10.54 -7.11
N LEU A 26 7.41 -10.99 -8.35
CA LEU A 26 8.08 -10.20 -9.38
C LEU A 26 7.23 -8.97 -9.77
N ALA A 27 5.92 -9.11 -9.87
CA ALA A 27 5.01 -7.99 -10.10
C ALA A 27 5.07 -6.99 -8.94
N ALA A 28 5.11 -7.46 -7.69
CA ALA A 28 5.30 -6.60 -6.53
C ALA A 28 6.64 -5.86 -6.57
N GLN A 29 7.73 -6.50 -6.99
CA GLN A 29 9.03 -5.83 -7.13
C GLN A 29 9.05 -4.79 -8.26
N GLY A 30 8.37 -5.07 -9.39
CA GLY A 30 8.43 -4.24 -10.58
C GLY A 30 7.40 -3.10 -10.65
N LEU A 31 6.25 -3.27 -10.00
CA LEU A 31 5.12 -2.32 -10.10
C LEU A 31 4.87 -1.53 -8.80
N SER A 32 5.45 -1.94 -7.68
CA SER A 32 5.22 -1.29 -6.39
C SER A 32 6.30 -0.25 -6.11
N ASP A 33 5.89 0.99 -5.88
CA ASP A 33 6.75 2.08 -5.41
C ASP A 33 7.12 1.95 -3.92
N ARG A 34 7.11 0.73 -3.39
CA ARG A 34 7.34 0.43 -1.98
C ARG A 34 8.79 0.04 -1.74
N PRO A 35 9.37 0.41 -0.58
CA PRO A 35 10.74 0.03 -0.24
C PRO A 35 10.87 -1.48 -0.05
N GLN A 36 12.06 -2.00 -0.38
CA GLN A 36 12.37 -3.43 -0.21
C GLN A 36 12.74 -3.78 1.24
N LEU A 37 13.23 -2.81 1.99
CA LEU A 37 13.66 -3.01 3.37
C LEU A 37 12.45 -3.09 4.32
N PRO A 38 12.53 -3.92 5.38
CA PRO A 38 11.51 -3.98 6.40
C PRO A 38 11.45 -2.65 7.17
N LEU A 39 10.37 -1.88 6.97
CA LEU A 39 10.22 -0.58 7.63
C LEU A 39 8.76 -0.12 7.71
N TYR A 40 8.52 0.82 8.61
CA TYR A 40 7.29 1.60 8.64
C TYR A 40 7.39 2.78 7.69
N ARG A 41 6.50 2.82 6.71
CA ARG A 41 6.42 3.88 5.71
C ARG A 41 5.19 4.74 5.98
N PRO A 42 5.33 6.07 6.05
CA PRO A 42 4.18 6.96 6.03
C PRO A 42 3.52 6.95 4.64
N TRP A 43 2.19 6.90 4.63
CA TRP A 43 1.39 6.92 3.41
C TRP A 43 0.09 7.69 3.67
N VAL A 44 -0.49 8.25 2.61
CA VAL A 44 -1.79 8.91 2.67
C VAL A 44 -2.69 8.24 1.65
N ASP A 45 -3.75 7.58 2.13
CA ASP A 45 -4.80 7.06 1.28
C ASP A 45 -5.68 8.21 0.80
N HIS A 46 -5.96 8.25 -0.49
CA HIS A 46 -6.88 9.23 -1.04
C HIS A 46 -8.28 9.02 -0.47
N VAL A 47 -8.87 10.08 0.07
CA VAL A 47 -10.24 10.07 0.62
C VAL A 47 -11.18 10.74 -0.36
N ALA A 48 -10.89 11.99 -0.73
CA ALA A 48 -11.73 12.78 -1.62
C ALA A 48 -10.95 13.95 -2.24
N ASP A 49 -11.34 14.33 -3.45
CA ASP A 49 -10.94 15.62 -4.02
C ASP A 49 -11.72 16.76 -3.32
N LEU A 50 -11.05 17.89 -3.10
CA LEU A 50 -11.73 19.10 -2.64
C LEU A 50 -12.56 19.68 -3.79
N PRO A 51 -13.85 20.02 -3.56
CA PRO A 51 -14.69 20.57 -4.61
C PRO A 51 -14.24 21.98 -4.99
N ALA A 52 -14.74 22.47 -6.11
CA ALA A 52 -14.34 23.77 -6.68
C ALA A 52 -14.69 24.98 -5.79
N THR A 53 -15.60 24.81 -4.82
CA THR A 53 -15.99 25.85 -3.84
C THR A 53 -14.97 26.05 -2.73
N ALA A 54 -14.03 25.10 -2.54
CA ALA A 54 -12.99 25.22 -1.53
C ALA A 54 -11.98 26.31 -1.93
N ASP A 55 -11.51 27.08 -0.94
CA ASP A 55 -10.39 28.02 -1.10
C ASP A 55 -9.07 27.25 -1.31
N ARG A 56 -8.84 26.84 -2.56
CA ARG A 56 -7.71 25.99 -2.93
C ARG A 56 -6.38 26.62 -2.58
N ASP A 57 -6.25 27.93 -2.72
CA ASP A 57 -5.00 28.63 -2.46
C ASP A 57 -4.67 28.55 -0.97
N ARG A 58 -5.65 28.86 -0.10
CA ARG A 58 -5.50 28.74 1.36
C ARG A 58 -5.15 27.32 1.81
N TYR A 59 -5.83 26.30 1.29
CA TYR A 59 -5.53 24.90 1.68
C TYR A 59 -4.19 24.43 1.16
N THR A 60 -3.77 24.92 0.00
CA THR A 60 -2.45 24.64 -0.56
C THR A 60 -1.36 25.30 0.29
N ASP A 61 -1.57 26.52 0.76
CA ASP A 61 -0.66 27.19 1.69
C ASP A 61 -0.53 26.40 2.99
N TYR A 62 -1.62 25.88 3.56
CA TYR A 62 -1.54 24.99 4.74
C TYR A 62 -0.72 23.72 4.48
N VAL A 63 -0.83 23.11 3.31
CA VAL A 63 -0.04 21.92 2.96
C VAL A 63 1.44 22.28 2.72
N TYR A 64 1.72 23.44 2.14
CA TYR A 64 3.09 23.89 1.86
C TYR A 64 3.83 24.36 3.11
N GLU A 65 3.17 25.15 3.95
CA GLU A 65 3.62 25.47 5.31
C GLU A 65 3.56 24.25 6.23
N GLY A 66 3.07 23.12 5.69
CA GLY A 66 2.73 21.93 6.43
C GLY A 66 3.89 21.25 7.15
N THR A 67 3.50 20.47 8.14
CA THR A 67 4.36 19.97 9.20
C THR A 67 5.36 18.91 8.72
N ALA A 68 5.04 18.20 7.63
CA ALA A 68 5.87 17.09 7.18
C ALA A 68 5.76 16.83 5.67
N SER A 69 6.86 16.35 5.11
CA SER A 69 6.93 15.80 3.77
C SER A 69 7.65 14.47 3.80
N PHE A 70 7.26 13.53 2.96
CA PHE A 70 7.99 12.29 2.79
C PHE A 70 8.18 11.96 1.31
N PRO A 71 9.31 11.32 0.96
CA PRO A 71 9.57 10.92 -0.40
C PRO A 71 8.53 9.89 -0.84
N THR A 72 7.86 10.15 -1.95
CA THR A 72 7.02 9.16 -2.63
C THR A 72 7.94 8.33 -3.53
N GLY A 73 7.95 7.01 -3.31
CA GLY A 73 8.80 6.07 -4.06
C GLY A 73 8.54 6.01 -5.58
N ARG A 74 7.57 6.78 -6.10
CA ARG A 74 7.17 6.87 -7.51
C ARG A 74 8.31 7.17 -8.49
N ARG A 75 9.48 7.64 -8.02
CA ARG A 75 10.64 7.91 -8.87
C ARG A 75 11.97 8.12 -8.14
N LEU A 76 12.33 7.23 -7.21
CA LEU A 76 13.72 7.17 -6.71
C LEU A 76 14.62 6.32 -7.63
N THR A 77 14.49 6.48 -8.95
CA THR A 77 15.54 6.01 -9.86
C THR A 77 16.68 7.01 -9.80
N LEU A 78 17.85 6.59 -9.31
CA LEU A 78 19.09 7.38 -9.23
C LEU A 78 19.45 8.10 -10.55
N THR A 79 18.89 7.65 -11.67
CA THR A 79 19.08 8.17 -13.03
C THR A 79 18.49 9.56 -13.30
N ARG A 80 17.67 10.15 -12.41
CA ARG A 80 17.01 11.45 -12.66
C ARG A 80 17.40 12.61 -11.75
N LEU A 81 18.42 12.44 -10.91
CA LEU A 81 19.06 13.60 -10.26
C LEU A 81 19.73 14.54 -11.30
N ALA A 82 19.94 14.07 -12.54
CA ALA A 82 20.49 14.86 -13.63
C ALA A 82 19.45 15.66 -14.45
N ASP A 83 18.14 15.35 -14.33
CA ASP A 83 17.11 15.86 -15.26
C ASP A 83 16.04 16.76 -14.61
N ARG A 84 16.23 17.16 -13.34
CA ARG A 84 15.30 18.09 -12.69
C ARG A 84 15.66 19.54 -12.97
N ALA A 85 15.16 20.02 -14.10
CA ALA A 85 14.69 21.39 -14.15
C ALA A 85 13.71 21.59 -12.97
N LYS A 86 14.09 22.44 -12.01
CA LYS A 86 13.18 22.92 -10.98
C LYS A 86 11.93 23.46 -11.69
N PRO A 87 10.70 23.15 -11.25
CA PRO A 87 9.51 23.81 -11.79
C PRO A 87 9.73 25.33 -11.71
N SER A 88 9.52 26.02 -12.82
CA SER A 88 9.88 27.43 -13.06
C SER A 88 9.17 28.40 -12.12
N SER A 89 8.13 27.97 -11.42
CA SER A 89 7.63 28.63 -10.22
C SER A 89 6.90 27.60 -9.35
N VAL A 90 6.98 27.77 -8.04
CA VAL A 90 6.21 26.99 -7.06
C VAL A 90 4.70 27.10 -7.34
N GLY A 91 4.22 28.25 -7.85
CA GLY A 91 2.82 28.48 -8.19
C GLY A 91 2.30 27.68 -9.40
N ASP A 92 3.12 27.42 -10.42
CA ASP A 92 2.70 26.62 -11.60
C ASP A 92 2.51 25.14 -11.26
N TRP A 93 3.30 24.62 -10.33
CA TRP A 93 3.20 23.24 -9.91
C TRP A 93 1.90 22.96 -9.14
N TYR A 94 1.46 23.90 -8.30
CA TYR A 94 0.20 23.78 -7.55
C TYR A 94 -1.06 23.89 -8.41
N ARG A 95 -1.05 24.76 -9.44
CA ARG A 95 -2.15 24.80 -10.42
C ARG A 95 -2.40 23.46 -11.10
N ASN A 96 -1.35 22.66 -11.22
CA ASN A 96 -1.41 21.34 -11.84
C ASN A 96 -1.58 20.18 -10.84
N ASN A 97 -1.43 20.41 -9.53
CA ASN A 97 -1.55 19.40 -8.48
C ASN A 97 -2.51 19.88 -7.37
N PRO A 98 -3.82 19.61 -7.50
CA PRO A 98 -4.81 20.12 -6.55
C PRO A 98 -4.63 19.49 -5.16
N THR A 99 -4.83 20.30 -4.13
CA THR A 99 -4.92 19.84 -2.73
C THR A 99 -6.12 18.92 -2.56
N ARG A 100 -5.88 17.78 -1.89
CA ARG A 100 -6.86 16.70 -1.69
C ARG A 100 -6.99 16.34 -0.23
N LEU A 101 -8.13 15.75 0.13
CA LEU A 101 -8.30 15.11 1.43
C LEU A 101 -7.81 13.66 1.35
N GLY A 102 -7.02 13.27 2.33
CA GLY A 102 -6.50 11.92 2.48
C GLY A 102 -6.58 11.43 3.93
N TYR A 103 -6.19 10.17 4.13
CA TYR A 103 -6.11 9.52 5.43
C TYR A 103 -4.70 9.00 5.64
N SER A 104 -3.97 9.62 6.56
CA SER A 104 -2.60 9.31 6.91
C SER A 104 -2.50 8.04 7.74
N ILE A 105 -1.65 7.14 7.25
CA ILE A 105 -1.39 5.82 7.81
C ILE A 105 0.12 5.54 7.87
N LYS A 106 0.48 4.63 8.77
CA LYS A 106 1.78 3.96 8.82
C LYS A 106 1.62 2.56 8.29
N GLU A 107 2.23 2.29 7.13
CA GLU A 107 2.23 0.99 6.46
C GLU A 107 3.53 0.25 6.82
N PHE A 108 3.43 -0.98 7.35
CA PHE A 108 4.61 -1.84 7.52
C PHE A 108 4.83 -2.65 6.24
N VAL A 109 6.00 -2.44 5.64
CA VAL A 109 6.38 -3.01 4.35
C VAL A 109 7.60 -3.89 4.51
N VAL A 110 7.60 -5.05 3.84
CA VAL A 110 8.77 -5.91 3.67
C VAL A 110 8.82 -6.36 2.22
N LEU A 111 9.97 -6.25 1.56
CA LEU A 111 10.16 -6.63 0.15
C LEU A 111 9.10 -5.99 -0.77
N SER A 112 8.83 -4.69 -0.62
CA SER A 112 7.83 -3.97 -1.42
C SER A 112 6.38 -4.46 -1.26
N MET A 113 6.11 -5.30 -0.26
CA MET A 113 4.79 -5.84 0.07
C MET A 113 4.32 -5.31 1.44
N PRO A 114 3.10 -4.79 1.56
CA PRO A 114 2.53 -4.33 2.82
C PRO A 114 1.91 -5.50 3.60
N PHE A 115 2.20 -5.55 4.89
CA PHE A 115 1.73 -6.59 5.79
C PHE A 115 0.65 -6.12 6.74
N PHE A 116 0.69 -4.85 7.12
CA PHE A 116 -0.39 -4.19 7.86
C PHE A 116 -0.24 -2.67 7.75
N ALA A 117 -1.32 -1.97 8.06
CA ALA A 117 -1.30 -0.52 8.20
C ALA A 117 -2.09 -0.10 9.43
N THR A 118 -1.63 0.99 10.05
CA THR A 118 -2.25 1.59 11.23
C THR A 118 -2.49 3.07 10.98
N LYS A 119 -3.46 3.65 11.68
CA LYS A 119 -3.67 5.11 11.66
C LYS A 119 -2.39 5.80 12.13
N ASP A 120 -1.93 6.78 11.36
CA ASP A 120 -0.88 7.70 11.81
C ASP A 120 -1.54 8.98 12.33
N TYR A 121 -1.73 9.98 11.46
CA TYR A 121 -2.41 11.23 11.84
C TYR A 121 -3.93 11.22 11.61
N GLY A 122 -4.48 10.30 10.81
CA GLY A 122 -5.90 10.33 10.44
C GLY A 122 -6.17 11.22 9.24
N TYR A 123 -7.21 12.04 9.26
CA TYR A 123 -7.52 12.90 8.11
C TYR A 123 -6.43 13.95 7.89
N THR A 124 -5.98 14.12 6.65
CA THR A 124 -4.94 15.08 6.29
C THR A 124 -5.25 15.73 4.95
N LEU A 125 -4.93 17.01 4.80
CA LEU A 125 -4.78 17.59 3.46
C LEU A 125 -3.45 17.15 2.90
N TYR A 126 -3.40 16.84 1.60
CA TYR A 126 -2.15 16.47 0.96
C TYR A 126 -2.10 16.94 -0.49
N VAL A 127 -0.88 17.13 -0.98
CA VAL A 127 -0.57 17.35 -2.39
C VAL A 127 0.40 16.26 -2.81
N ASP A 128 0.01 15.49 -3.82
CA ASP A 128 0.88 14.47 -4.40
C ASP A 128 1.85 15.13 -5.38
N GLY A 129 3.12 14.81 -5.20
CA GLY A 129 4.18 15.32 -6.05
C GLY A 129 5.04 14.25 -6.66
N ASP A 130 5.76 14.63 -7.72
CA ASP A 130 6.56 13.71 -8.53
C ASP A 130 7.57 12.86 -7.74
N SER A 131 8.06 13.34 -6.60
CA SER A 131 8.89 12.54 -5.66
C SER A 131 8.61 12.77 -4.20
N THR A 132 7.71 13.69 -3.87
CA THR A 132 7.49 14.10 -2.49
C THR A 132 6.02 14.35 -2.31
N MET A 133 5.47 13.82 -1.23
CA MET A 133 4.14 14.15 -0.79
C MET A 133 4.27 15.13 0.37
N PHE A 134 3.54 16.23 0.27
CA PHE A 134 3.35 17.20 1.34
C PHE A 134 2.00 16.95 1.96
N PHE A 135 1.91 17.04 3.28
CA PHE A 135 0.64 16.86 3.97
C PHE A 135 0.53 17.72 5.23
N TYR A 136 -0.71 18.04 5.57
CA TYR A 136 -1.10 18.78 6.75
C TYR A 136 -2.17 17.99 7.53
N PRO A 137 -1.89 17.55 8.77
CA PRO A 137 -2.87 16.80 9.55
C PRO A 137 -4.03 17.71 9.97
N LEU A 138 -5.25 17.20 9.82
CA LEU A 138 -6.46 17.86 10.26
C LEU A 138 -6.92 17.23 11.58
N ASP A 139 -7.12 18.06 12.60
CA ASP A 139 -7.90 17.66 13.77
C ASP A 139 -9.41 17.66 13.45
N ASP A 140 -10.21 17.18 14.39
CA ASP A 140 -11.66 17.05 14.20
C ASP A 140 -12.34 18.43 13.99
N ASP A 141 -11.83 19.48 14.65
CA ASP A 141 -12.34 20.85 14.52
C ASP A 141 -12.04 21.44 13.14
N MET A 142 -10.83 21.25 12.62
CA MET A 142 -10.41 21.68 11.28
C MET A 142 -11.15 20.90 10.20
N LEU A 143 -11.35 19.60 10.40
CA LEU A 143 -12.15 18.78 9.48
C LEU A 143 -13.61 19.23 9.47
N HIS A 144 -14.17 19.59 10.62
CA HIS A 144 -15.53 20.14 10.72
C HIS A 144 -15.64 21.49 9.99
N LYS A 145 -14.71 22.42 10.25
CA LYS A 145 -14.65 23.72 9.57
C LYS A 145 -14.50 23.58 8.05
N LEU A 146 -13.68 22.63 7.60
CA LEU A 146 -13.52 22.32 6.18
C LEU A 146 -14.87 21.89 5.57
N ARG A 147 -15.63 21.02 6.24
CA ARG A 147 -16.95 20.59 5.75
C ARG A 147 -17.96 21.73 5.71
N GLU A 148 -17.96 22.59 6.72
CA GLU A 148 -18.83 23.78 6.77
C GLU A 148 -18.50 24.78 5.67
N GLU A 149 -17.22 25.09 5.48
CA GLU A 149 -16.75 26.06 4.49
C GLU A 149 -17.08 25.60 3.07
N VAL A 150 -16.83 24.31 2.82
CA VAL A 150 -17.00 23.70 1.51
C VAL A 150 -18.48 23.35 1.23
N LYS A 151 -19.32 23.35 2.26
CA LYS A 151 -20.75 22.95 2.23
C LYS A 151 -20.95 21.56 1.62
N ALA A 152 -20.02 20.66 1.86
CA ALA A 152 -20.06 19.30 1.36
C ALA A 152 -19.60 18.31 2.44
N PRO A 153 -20.14 17.08 2.45
CA PRO A 153 -19.77 16.03 3.40
C PRO A 153 -18.40 15.41 3.01
N VAL A 154 -17.35 16.23 2.92
CA VAL A 154 -16.03 15.78 2.48
C VAL A 154 -15.47 14.79 3.50
N GLY A 155 -15.17 13.57 3.02
CA GLY A 155 -14.68 12.46 3.84
C GLY A 155 -15.74 11.68 4.62
N GLU A 156 -17.02 12.05 4.52
CA GLU A 156 -18.11 11.22 5.06
C GLU A 156 -18.29 9.95 4.20
N GLY A 157 -18.51 8.82 4.86
CA GLY A 157 -18.58 7.51 4.19
C GLY A 157 -17.22 6.90 3.84
N PHE A 158 -16.10 7.60 4.08
CA PHE A 158 -14.79 6.98 3.99
C PHE A 158 -14.61 5.95 5.10
N THR A 159 -14.35 4.72 4.70
CA THR A 159 -13.95 3.64 5.60
C THR A 159 -12.53 3.24 5.26
N PHE A 160 -11.64 3.29 6.23
CA PHE A 160 -10.27 2.82 6.04
C PHE A 160 -10.26 1.34 5.65
N ARG A 161 -9.84 1.05 4.41
CA ARG A 161 -9.79 -0.30 3.84
C ARG A 161 -8.47 -0.97 4.21
N TRP A 162 -8.32 -1.33 5.48
CA TRP A 162 -7.10 -1.94 6.02
C TRP A 162 -6.58 -3.14 5.20
N TRP A 163 -7.49 -3.90 4.58
CA TRP A 163 -7.16 -5.07 3.78
C TRP A 163 -6.32 -4.75 2.54
N ASN A 164 -6.40 -3.51 2.00
CA ASN A 164 -5.53 -3.04 0.91
C ASN A 164 -4.04 -3.06 1.28
N HIS A 165 -3.73 -3.10 2.58
CA HIS A 165 -2.38 -3.05 3.12
C HIS A 165 -1.93 -4.36 3.77
N MET A 166 -2.64 -5.46 3.49
CA MET A 166 -2.35 -6.78 4.10
C MET A 166 -2.08 -7.88 3.08
N TRP A 167 -1.94 -7.55 1.79
CA TRP A 167 -1.74 -8.55 0.75
C TRP A 167 -0.36 -9.23 0.81
N GLY A 168 0.62 -8.68 1.54
CA GLY A 168 1.91 -9.33 1.78
C GLY A 168 1.80 -10.68 2.52
N TRP A 169 0.68 -10.93 3.22
CA TRP A 169 0.42 -12.24 3.85
C TRP A 169 0.07 -13.34 2.86
N ILE A 170 -0.48 -13.01 1.69
CA ILE A 170 -0.91 -13.99 0.68
C ILE A 170 0.22 -14.96 0.29
N PRO A 171 1.42 -14.50 -0.11
CA PRO A 171 2.51 -15.41 -0.46
C PRO A 171 2.99 -16.27 0.72
N LEU A 172 2.98 -15.74 1.95
CA LEU A 172 3.36 -16.52 3.13
C LEU A 172 2.35 -17.65 3.39
N LEU A 173 1.05 -17.35 3.34
CA LEU A 173 -0.01 -18.33 3.55
C LEU A 173 0.03 -19.43 2.46
N ALA A 174 0.28 -19.05 1.22
CA ALA A 174 0.42 -20.00 0.13
C ALA A 174 1.66 -20.91 0.31
N LEU A 175 2.80 -20.35 0.74
CA LEU A 175 4.00 -21.13 1.05
C LEU A 175 3.74 -22.15 2.18
N VAL A 176 3.09 -21.70 3.26
CA VAL A 176 2.66 -22.58 4.36
C VAL A 176 1.76 -23.71 3.83
N GLY A 177 0.80 -23.39 2.96
CA GLY A 177 -0.06 -24.36 2.30
C GLY A 177 0.74 -25.42 1.51
N ILE A 178 1.73 -25.01 0.72
CA ILE A 178 2.61 -25.94 -0.02
C ILE A 178 3.36 -26.86 0.94
N VAL A 179 3.95 -26.31 2.00
CA VAL A 179 4.69 -27.08 3.01
C VAL A 179 3.79 -28.11 3.68
N VAL A 180 2.59 -27.73 4.10
CA VAL A 180 1.62 -28.64 4.72
C VAL A 180 1.25 -29.79 3.78
N LEU A 181 1.05 -29.50 2.48
CA LEU A 181 0.75 -30.53 1.48
C LEU A 181 1.92 -31.51 1.28
N GLU A 182 3.16 -31.01 1.24
CA GLU A 182 4.35 -31.87 1.11
C GLU A 182 4.58 -32.73 2.35
N VAL A 183 4.38 -32.19 3.56
CA VAL A 183 4.46 -32.96 4.81
C VAL A 183 3.42 -34.08 4.82
N ARG A 184 2.17 -33.79 4.43
CA ARG A 184 1.10 -34.82 4.33
C ARG A 184 1.49 -35.95 3.38
N ARG A 185 2.05 -35.62 2.21
CA ARG A 185 2.53 -36.64 1.26
C ARG A 185 3.67 -37.47 1.80
N ALA A 186 4.63 -36.85 2.49
CA ALA A 186 5.75 -37.56 3.10
C ALA A 186 5.25 -38.56 4.16
N VAL A 187 4.24 -38.19 4.95
CA VAL A 187 3.61 -39.08 5.92
C VAL A 187 2.89 -40.26 5.24
N ILE A 188 2.10 -40.01 4.18
CA ILE A 188 1.42 -41.06 3.42
C ILE A 188 2.45 -42.03 2.82
N LYS A 189 3.51 -41.50 2.21
CA LYS A 189 4.60 -42.31 1.63
C LYS A 189 5.29 -43.18 2.68
N ARG A 190 5.54 -42.64 3.89
CA ARG A 190 6.16 -43.39 4.99
C ARG A 190 5.28 -44.53 5.49
N ARG A 191 3.96 -44.31 5.58
CA ARG A 191 2.97 -45.37 5.91
C ARG A 191 2.97 -46.46 4.84
N GLN A 192 2.99 -46.10 3.56
CA GLN A 192 3.06 -47.06 2.46
C GLN A 192 4.36 -47.86 2.43
N SER A 193 5.48 -47.27 2.86
CA SER A 193 6.77 -47.98 2.94
C SER A 193 6.94 -48.83 4.21
N GLY A 194 5.94 -48.92 5.08
CA GLY A 194 6.02 -49.68 6.34
C GLY A 194 7.02 -49.14 7.36
N ILE A 195 7.40 -47.86 7.24
CA ILE A 195 8.36 -47.18 8.14
C ILE A 195 7.64 -46.59 9.38
N LEU A 196 6.30 -46.56 9.35
CA LEU A 196 5.40 -46.11 10.43
C LEU A 196 4.30 -47.13 10.66
#